data_AF-A0A7X5D9L4-F1
#
_entry.id   AF-A0A7X5D9L4-F1
#
_cell.length_a   1.000
_cell.length_b   1.000
_cell.length_c   1.000
_cell.angle_alpha   90.00
_cell.angle_beta   90.00
_cell.angle_gamma   90.00
#
_symmetry.space_group_name_H-M   'P 1'
#
loop_
_entity.id
_entity.type
_entity.pdbx_description
1 polymer ?
#
loop_
_entity_poly.entity_id
_entity_poly.type
_entity_poly.pdbx_seq_one_letter_code
_entity_poly.pdbx_strand_id
1 'polypeptide(L)'
;MSDTLFSKKYTIHYVLKSNQYMNIFVGETKQQNPQKVLLNEWTDKTLIQMWLAVLLDMKQKNNGDMIDCFSENGNVYAVFCYQEGKNLLQYVQSEKLALHYRIVLLKNILEAYLKYQHYNDMIQFCMLQYQNIMIQNYTILFNYQLLVLPEQYECNCFGALEQTMKVLFTNEECKSIPKLLIVVQKCQKRIYQSLGEMIKDLQDVLGAEQKQKSMEQYVVEKRKYNRKKWLIVLILIAFILLIGMIYRKYQNIDDTFLYTHLEQIGNVEIITEQKNHIQQINEDIHVTQKQQVPQQIEFQQTEQYEDVQQEPLQKAEKSKTYTVKAGDNLIMICFQYYGDGGYAQSLADYNNIKNVNIIYTKQILILPPKSELQKIPLKQTVSKQSKPTSEPKSTTQQEMQIPQQYEQNTEQDMSEYILLLEEEDYS
;
A
#
# COMPACT_ATOMS: atom_id res chain seq x y z
N MET A 1 22.81 -18.29 20.48
CA MET A 1 23.03 -17.00 19.79
C MET A 1 24.25 -16.37 20.42
N SER A 2 25.12 -15.70 19.64
CA SER A 2 26.29 -15.01 20.19
C SER A 2 25.87 -13.82 21.05
N ASP A 3 26.60 -13.60 22.14
CA ASP A 3 26.27 -12.65 23.21
C ASP A 3 26.68 -11.19 22.84
N THR A 4 26.13 -10.72 21.72
CA THR A 4 26.46 -9.46 21.04
C THR A 4 25.96 -8.22 21.79
N LEU A 5 26.65 -7.09 21.64
CA LEU A 5 26.24 -5.79 22.19
C LEU A 5 24.84 -5.40 21.70
N PHE A 6 24.56 -5.64 20.41
CA PHE A 6 23.24 -5.53 19.80
C PHE A 6 22.19 -6.35 20.58
N SER A 7 22.43 -7.65 20.77
CA SER A 7 21.46 -8.55 21.44
C SER A 7 21.29 -8.27 22.93
N LYS A 8 22.28 -7.64 23.58
CA LYS A 8 22.20 -7.18 24.99
C LYS A 8 21.32 -5.96 25.15
N LYS A 9 21.40 -5.01 24.21
CA LYS A 9 20.70 -3.71 24.29
C LYS A 9 19.28 -3.74 23.72
N TYR A 10 19.00 -4.57 22.72
CA TYR A 10 17.75 -4.50 21.95
C TYR A 10 17.06 -5.85 21.78
N THR A 11 15.73 -5.82 21.72
CA THR A 11 14.87 -6.92 21.26
C THR A 11 14.36 -6.55 19.87
N ILE A 12 14.48 -7.44 18.88
CA ILE A 12 13.95 -7.20 17.53
C ILE A 12 12.58 -7.85 17.41
N HIS A 13 11.60 -7.07 16.93
CA HIS A 13 10.24 -7.56 16.67
C HIS A 13 10.10 -8.07 15.25
N TYR A 14 10.59 -7.32 14.27
CA TYR A 14 10.58 -7.71 12.86
C TYR A 14 11.61 -6.93 12.03
N VAL A 15 11.96 -7.50 10.87
CA VAL A 15 12.73 -6.82 9.84
C VAL A 15 11.78 -5.97 9.00
N LEU A 16 11.98 -4.66 8.97
CA LEU A 16 11.18 -3.71 8.18
C LEU A 16 11.66 -3.66 6.72
N LYS A 17 12.99 -3.73 6.52
CA LYS A 17 13.61 -3.79 5.20
C LYS A 17 14.91 -4.61 5.26
N SER A 18 15.21 -5.35 4.21
CA SER A 18 16.50 -6.02 4.02
C SER A 18 16.86 -5.98 2.53
N ASN A 19 18.13 -5.78 2.24
CA ASN A 19 18.73 -5.97 0.92
C ASN A 19 20.20 -6.42 1.11
N GLN A 20 20.95 -6.55 0.02
CA GLN A 20 22.34 -6.99 0.06
C GLN A 20 23.33 -6.03 0.75
N TYR A 21 22.93 -4.76 0.98
CA TYR A 21 23.78 -3.69 1.49
C TYR A 21 23.44 -3.26 2.93
N MET A 22 22.18 -3.44 3.36
CA MET A 22 21.69 -3.01 4.67
C MET A 22 20.42 -3.75 5.11
N ASN A 23 20.18 -3.75 6.42
CA ASN A 23 18.94 -4.14 7.05
C ASN A 23 18.35 -2.98 7.87
N ILE A 24 17.03 -2.97 8.02
CA ILE A 24 16.31 -2.05 8.89
C ILE A 24 15.35 -2.88 9.74
N PHE A 25 15.46 -2.73 11.06
CA PHE A 25 14.69 -3.49 12.04
C PHE A 25 13.80 -2.58 12.87
N VAL A 26 12.63 -3.08 13.27
CA VAL A 26 11.83 -2.48 14.34
C VAL A 26 11.93 -3.37 15.56
N GLY A 27 12.14 -2.76 16.72
CA GLY A 27 12.36 -3.44 17.98
C GLY A 27 12.12 -2.53 19.18
N GLU A 28 12.70 -2.89 20.32
CA GLU A 28 12.63 -2.13 21.57
C GLU A 28 13.93 -2.19 22.38
N THR A 29 14.12 -1.23 23.29
CA THR A 29 15.23 -1.21 24.24
C THR A 29 15.02 -2.21 25.40
N LYS A 30 16.08 -2.91 25.82
CA LYS A 30 16.08 -3.84 26.97
C LYS A 30 16.32 -3.12 28.31
N GLN A 31 15.72 -1.94 28.48
CA GLN A 31 15.84 -1.12 29.69
C GLN A 31 14.58 -1.24 30.57
N GLN A 32 14.60 -0.67 31.79
CA GLN A 32 13.45 -0.72 32.71
C GLN A 32 12.16 -0.12 32.13
N ASN A 33 12.28 0.80 31.17
CA ASN A 33 11.16 1.32 30.38
C ASN A 33 11.46 1.09 28.89
N PRO A 34 10.96 0.01 28.27
CA PRO A 34 11.21 -0.29 26.86
C PRO A 34 10.66 0.79 25.94
N GLN A 35 11.54 1.35 25.11
CA GLN A 35 11.17 2.31 24.06
C GLN A 35 11.24 1.60 22.70
N LYS A 36 10.24 1.82 21.85
CA LYS A 36 10.26 1.30 20.47
C LYS A 36 11.31 2.02 19.63
N VAL A 37 12.11 1.25 18.92
CA VAL A 37 13.26 1.74 18.16
C VAL A 37 13.31 1.21 16.73
N LEU A 38 13.91 2.02 15.88
CA LEU A 38 14.22 1.71 14.49
C LEU A 38 15.75 1.59 14.39
N LEU A 39 16.25 0.41 14.01
CA LEU A 39 17.68 0.15 13.87
C LEU A 39 18.02 0.02 12.40
N ASN A 40 18.91 0.89 11.90
CA ASN A 40 19.52 0.76 10.59
C ASN A 40 20.86 0.03 10.77
N GLU A 41 21.06 -1.07 10.06
CA GLU A 41 22.30 -1.84 10.01
C GLU A 41 22.86 -1.75 8.59
N TRP A 42 24.04 -1.17 8.41
CA TRP A 42 24.77 -1.24 7.14
C TRP A 42 25.81 -2.35 7.20
N THR A 43 25.80 -3.19 6.15
CA THR A 43 26.72 -4.32 5.97
C THR A 43 27.69 -4.07 4.81
N ASP A 44 27.30 -3.25 3.84
CA ASP A 44 28.17 -2.82 2.75
C ASP A 44 29.17 -1.74 3.18
N LYS A 45 30.43 -1.91 2.75
CA LYS A 45 31.54 -1.02 3.13
C LYS A 45 31.40 0.38 2.53
N THR A 46 30.83 0.50 1.34
CA THR A 46 30.64 1.78 0.65
C THR A 46 29.58 2.60 1.39
N LEU A 47 28.43 1.99 1.70
CA LEU A 47 27.39 2.64 2.50
C LEU A 47 27.89 2.98 3.92
N ILE A 48 28.65 2.10 4.56
CA ILE A 48 29.28 2.41 5.86
C ILE A 48 30.16 3.67 5.75
N GLN A 49 31.01 3.78 4.74
CA GLN A 49 31.87 4.95 4.54
C GLN A 49 31.07 6.23 4.29
N MET A 50 30.00 6.17 3.49
CA MET A 50 29.10 7.30 3.24
C MET A 50 28.41 7.77 4.54
N TRP A 51 27.85 6.83 5.31
CA TRP A 51 27.05 7.17 6.50
C TRP A 51 27.89 7.54 7.73
N LEU A 52 29.12 7.02 7.88
CA LEU A 52 29.90 7.17 9.11
C LEU A 52 30.11 8.64 9.51
N ALA A 53 30.47 9.52 8.57
CA ALA A 53 30.66 10.94 8.84
C ALA A 53 29.37 11.62 9.33
N VAL A 54 28.23 11.30 8.70
CA VAL A 54 26.91 11.87 9.03
C VAL A 54 26.42 11.39 10.39
N LEU A 55 26.57 10.10 10.70
CA LEU A 55 26.16 9.53 11.99
C LEU A 55 27.02 10.06 13.15
N LEU A 56 28.33 10.27 12.93
CA LEU A 56 29.22 10.86 13.94
C LEU A 56 28.87 12.33 14.20
N ASP A 57 28.57 13.13 13.17
CA ASP A 57 28.09 14.50 13.32
C ASP A 57 26.77 14.57 14.12
N MET A 58 25.81 13.71 13.79
CA MET A 58 24.54 13.62 14.55
C MET A 58 24.76 13.25 16.02
N LYS A 59 25.75 12.39 16.31
CA LYS A 59 26.08 11.96 17.68
C LYS A 59 26.74 13.10 18.47
N GLN A 60 27.64 13.85 17.85
CA GLN A 60 28.31 15.00 18.47
C GLN A 60 27.35 16.14 18.78
N LYS A 61 26.38 16.40 17.90
CA LYS A 61 25.34 17.43 18.09
C LYS A 61 24.25 17.05 19.11
N ASN A 62 24.30 15.83 19.66
CA ASN A 62 23.29 15.29 20.58
C ASN A 62 21.85 15.41 20.03
N ASN A 63 21.66 15.06 18.76
CA ASN A 63 20.36 15.10 18.10
C ASN A 63 19.43 14.06 18.73
N GLY A 64 18.49 14.53 19.58
CA GLY A 64 17.72 13.69 20.50
C GLY A 64 16.81 12.61 19.90
N ASP A 65 16.64 12.58 18.58
CA ASP A 65 15.96 11.47 17.88
C ASP A 65 16.86 10.23 17.71
N MET A 66 18.19 10.37 17.79
CA MET A 66 19.15 9.27 17.73
C MET A 66 19.54 8.78 19.13
N ILE A 67 19.27 7.51 19.39
CA ILE A 67 19.43 6.85 20.70
C ILE A 67 20.83 6.25 20.86
N ASP A 68 21.35 5.60 19.82
CA ASP A 68 22.68 4.99 19.85
C ASP A 68 23.28 4.89 18.43
N CYS A 69 24.60 4.83 18.36
CA CYS A 69 25.33 4.54 17.13
C CYS A 69 26.62 3.79 17.51
N PHE A 70 26.76 2.56 17.00
CA PHE A 70 27.84 1.62 17.34
C PHE A 70 28.18 0.71 16.15
N SER A 71 29.31 0.01 16.23
CA SER A 71 29.72 -1.00 15.25
C SER A 71 29.90 -2.36 15.92
N GLU A 72 29.54 -3.43 15.21
CA GLU A 72 29.69 -4.80 15.70
C GLU A 72 29.86 -5.76 14.51
N ASN A 73 30.80 -6.71 14.62
CA ASN A 73 31.12 -7.70 13.56
C ASN A 73 31.45 -7.14 12.17
N GLY A 74 31.86 -5.86 12.09
CA GLY A 74 32.15 -5.16 10.83
C GLY A 74 30.97 -4.38 10.25
N ASN A 75 29.77 -4.53 10.83
CA ASN A 75 28.58 -3.75 10.47
C ASN A 75 28.51 -2.47 11.31
N VAL A 76 27.80 -1.45 10.82
CA VAL A 76 27.48 -0.22 11.57
C VAL A 76 25.98 -0.18 11.85
N TYR A 77 25.62 0.22 13.07
CA TYR A 77 24.25 0.35 13.54
C TYR A 77 23.96 1.79 13.96
N ALA A 78 22.85 2.36 13.50
CA ALA A 78 22.28 3.60 14.01
C ALA A 78 20.84 3.37 14.47
N VAL A 79 20.55 3.78 15.71
CA VAL A 79 19.29 3.49 16.41
C VAL A 79 18.54 4.80 16.66
N PHE A 80 17.29 4.85 16.23
CA PHE A 80 16.41 6.01 16.36
C PHE A 80 15.10 5.66 17.06
N CYS A 81 14.42 6.67 17.61
CA CYS A 81 13.05 6.56 18.08
C CYS A 81 12.12 6.09 16.94
N TYR A 82 11.38 4.99 17.12
CA TYR A 82 10.41 4.55 16.11
C TYR A 82 9.06 5.25 16.27
N GLN A 83 8.68 6.02 15.25
CA GLN A 83 7.38 6.68 15.17
C GLN A 83 6.32 5.70 14.66
N GLU A 84 5.27 5.49 15.45
CA GLU A 84 4.15 4.62 15.07
C GLU A 84 3.15 5.34 14.16
N GLY A 85 2.33 4.57 13.43
CA GLY A 85 1.26 5.10 12.59
C GLY A 85 1.17 4.39 11.25
N LYS A 86 0.40 4.98 10.33
CA LYS A 86 0.41 4.59 8.92
C LYS A 86 1.49 5.41 8.22
N ASN A 87 2.31 4.80 7.37
CA ASN A 87 3.11 5.59 6.43
C ASN A 87 2.20 6.29 5.41
N LEU A 88 2.74 7.27 4.67
CA LEU A 88 1.95 8.12 3.76
C LEU A 88 1.13 7.31 2.75
N LEU A 89 1.72 6.28 2.15
CA LEU A 89 1.06 5.42 1.17
C LEU A 89 -0.12 4.67 1.80
N GLN A 90 0.10 4.03 2.97
CA GLN A 90 -0.95 3.35 3.73
C GLN A 90 -2.07 4.31 4.17
N TYR A 91 -1.73 5.53 4.55
CA TYR A 91 -2.69 6.55 4.96
C TYR A 91 -3.59 6.98 3.80
N VAL A 92 -2.99 7.39 2.67
CA VAL A 92 -3.71 7.83 1.45
C VAL A 92 -4.64 6.72 0.93
N GLN A 93 -4.14 5.48 0.85
CA GLN A 93 -4.92 4.33 0.39
C GLN A 93 -6.11 3.99 1.32
N SER A 94 -5.92 4.08 2.64
CA SER A 94 -6.95 3.68 3.60
C SER A 94 -8.02 4.74 3.86
N GLU A 95 -7.66 6.03 3.91
CA GLU A 95 -8.64 7.12 4.11
C GLU A 95 -9.31 7.58 2.79
N LYS A 96 -8.76 7.17 1.62
CA LYS A 96 -9.25 7.52 0.27
C LYS A 96 -9.49 9.02 0.09
N LEU A 97 -8.46 9.81 0.36
CA LEU A 97 -8.52 11.27 0.38
C LEU A 97 -8.81 11.85 -1.01
N ALA A 98 -9.67 12.87 -1.10
CA ALA A 98 -9.85 13.62 -2.34
C ALA A 98 -8.62 14.48 -2.64
N LEU A 99 -8.41 14.84 -3.92
CA LEU A 99 -7.23 15.58 -4.41
C LEU A 99 -6.88 16.81 -3.56
N HIS A 100 -7.85 17.69 -3.30
CA HIS A 100 -7.66 18.88 -2.45
C HIS A 100 -6.99 18.55 -1.10
N TYR A 101 -7.44 17.50 -0.41
CA TYR A 101 -6.87 17.11 0.89
C TYR A 101 -5.47 16.48 0.77
N ARG A 102 -5.12 15.87 -0.38
CA ARG A 102 -3.76 15.40 -0.64
C ARG A 102 -2.79 16.56 -0.89
N ILE A 103 -3.27 17.67 -1.48
CA ILE A 103 -2.50 18.92 -1.63
C ILE A 103 -2.28 19.58 -0.25
N VAL A 104 -3.33 19.67 0.58
CA VAL A 104 -3.21 20.12 1.99
C VAL A 104 -2.24 19.21 2.76
N LEU A 105 -2.31 17.90 2.57
CA LEU A 105 -1.40 16.96 3.22
C LEU A 105 0.06 17.20 2.83
N LEU A 106 0.36 17.44 1.54
CA LEU A 106 1.71 17.77 1.09
C LEU A 106 2.22 19.06 1.73
N LYS A 107 1.41 20.13 1.73
CA LYS A 107 1.75 21.40 2.39
C LYS A 107 2.10 21.17 3.85
N ASN A 108 1.24 20.47 4.60
CA ASN A 108 1.44 20.19 6.01
C ASN A 108 2.68 19.29 6.27
N ILE A 109 3.01 18.37 5.36
CA ILE A 109 4.23 17.56 5.43
C ILE A 109 5.46 18.46 5.31
N LEU A 110 5.48 19.36 4.32
CA LEU A 110 6.59 20.28 4.12
C LEU A 110 6.76 21.24 5.32
N GLU A 111 5.66 21.78 5.84
CA GLU A 111 5.68 22.64 7.04
C GLU A 111 6.18 21.91 8.29
N ALA A 112 5.70 20.69 8.54
CA ALA A 112 6.18 19.84 9.63
C ALA A 112 7.65 19.43 9.45
N TYR A 113 8.13 19.43 8.19
CA TYR A 113 9.49 19.07 7.83
C TYR A 113 10.51 20.22 8.01
N LEU A 114 10.11 21.49 7.92
CA LEU A 114 11.04 22.65 7.97
C LEU A 114 11.99 22.61 9.18
N LYS A 115 11.55 22.07 10.32
CA LYS A 115 12.39 21.89 11.53
C LYS A 115 13.59 20.95 11.33
N TYR A 116 13.61 20.11 10.30
CA TYR A 116 14.67 19.14 9.98
C TYR A 116 15.68 19.63 8.93
N GLN A 117 15.56 20.86 8.41
CA GLN A 117 16.48 21.39 7.38
C GLN A 117 17.93 21.61 7.85
N HIS A 118 18.20 21.44 9.15
CA HIS A 118 19.55 21.53 9.72
C HIS A 118 20.34 20.20 9.66
N TYR A 119 19.68 19.10 9.29
CA TYR A 119 20.33 17.80 9.12
C TYR A 119 21.07 17.70 7.78
N ASN A 120 21.98 16.75 7.65
CA ASN A 120 22.67 16.46 6.39
C ASN A 120 21.68 16.03 5.28
N ASP A 121 22.00 16.36 4.03
CA ASP A 121 21.16 16.10 2.85
C ASP A 121 20.74 14.62 2.68
N MET A 122 21.55 13.65 3.12
CA MET A 122 21.16 12.23 3.09
C MET A 122 20.08 11.88 4.12
N ILE A 123 20.17 12.43 5.34
CA ILE A 123 19.10 12.31 6.35
C ILE A 123 17.84 13.01 5.84
N GLN A 124 18.00 14.24 5.34
CA GLN A 124 16.91 15.04 4.79
C GLN A 124 16.18 14.30 3.66
N PHE A 125 16.92 13.75 2.70
CA PHE A 125 16.40 12.92 1.61
C PHE A 125 15.62 11.72 2.14
N CYS A 126 16.21 10.90 3.02
CA CYS A 126 15.53 9.73 3.57
C CYS A 126 14.22 10.09 4.28
N MET A 127 14.22 11.12 5.13
CA MET A 127 13.03 11.51 5.90
C MET A 127 11.84 11.95 5.03
N LEU A 128 12.09 12.58 3.88
CA LEU A 128 11.02 12.99 2.95
C LEU A 128 10.50 11.88 2.04
N GLN A 129 11.07 10.67 2.09
CA GLN A 129 10.51 9.52 1.40
C GLN A 129 9.16 9.13 2.03
N TYR A 130 8.19 8.73 1.21
CA TYR A 130 6.82 8.40 1.64
C TYR A 130 6.74 7.25 2.67
N GLN A 131 7.77 6.40 2.75
CA GLN A 131 7.90 5.33 3.74
C GLN A 131 8.23 5.87 5.15
N ASN A 132 8.91 7.02 5.23
CA ASN A 132 9.33 7.66 6.48
C ASN A 132 8.34 8.70 6.99
N ILE A 133 7.49 9.24 6.12
CA ILE A 133 6.39 10.13 6.51
C ILE A 133 5.30 9.30 7.20
N MET A 134 5.19 9.44 8.52
CA MET A 134 4.24 8.74 9.37
C MET A 134 3.08 9.67 9.74
N ILE A 135 1.85 9.13 9.70
CA ILE A 135 0.63 9.86 10.05
C ILE A 135 -0.09 9.11 11.16
N GLN A 136 -0.13 9.72 12.34
CA GLN A 136 -0.78 9.21 13.54
C GLN A 136 -1.64 10.32 14.14
N ASN A 137 -2.95 10.07 14.30
CA ASN A 137 -3.91 11.06 14.82
C ASN A 137 -3.80 12.43 14.12
N TYR A 138 -3.60 12.43 12.80
CA TYR A 138 -3.37 13.60 11.94
C TYR A 138 -2.09 14.40 12.19
N THR A 139 -1.33 14.08 13.24
CA THR A 139 0.05 14.54 13.42
C THR A 139 0.95 13.88 12.37
N ILE A 140 1.84 14.68 11.79
CA ILE A 140 2.87 14.23 10.85
C ILE A 140 4.16 14.06 11.64
N LEU A 141 4.70 12.84 11.59
CA LEU A 141 5.93 12.41 12.24
C LEU A 141 6.87 11.82 11.17
N PHE A 142 8.16 11.77 11.47
CA PHE A 142 9.16 11.27 10.51
C PHE A 142 9.97 10.15 11.16
N ASN A 143 10.07 9.02 10.45
CA ASN A 143 10.96 7.92 10.78
C ASN A 143 12.32 8.09 10.08
N TYR A 144 13.31 7.39 10.62
CA TYR A 144 14.69 7.40 10.13
C TYR A 144 15.04 6.06 9.45
N GLN A 145 14.26 5.62 8.46
CA GLN A 145 14.67 4.50 7.59
C GLN A 145 15.71 5.08 6.61
N LEU A 146 16.99 4.89 6.92
CA LEU A 146 18.11 5.54 6.23
C LEU A 146 18.54 4.74 4.99
N LEU A 147 17.56 4.45 4.13
CA LEU A 147 17.70 3.65 2.92
C LEU A 147 18.21 4.51 1.75
N VAL A 148 19.49 4.35 1.45
CA VAL A 148 20.18 4.86 0.25
C VAL A 148 20.89 3.69 -0.41
N LEU A 149 20.88 3.64 -1.75
CA LEU A 149 21.60 2.63 -2.53
C LEU A 149 22.97 3.16 -2.97
N PRO A 150 24.01 2.31 -3.11
CA PRO A 150 25.36 2.75 -3.50
C PRO A 150 25.42 3.50 -4.84
N GLU A 151 24.50 3.19 -5.75
CA GLU A 151 24.39 3.80 -7.08
C GLU A 151 23.66 5.16 -7.06
N GLN A 152 23.20 5.62 -5.88
CA GLN A 152 22.41 6.84 -5.74
C GLN A 152 23.27 8.03 -5.29
N TYR A 153 23.91 8.69 -6.26
CA TYR A 153 24.85 9.78 -6.03
C TYR A 153 24.22 11.12 -5.63
N GLU A 154 22.91 11.31 -5.85
CA GLU A 154 22.20 12.54 -5.54
C GLU A 154 21.13 12.31 -4.47
N CYS A 155 21.45 12.65 -3.22
CA CYS A 155 20.49 12.74 -2.13
C CYS A 155 20.10 14.20 -1.92
N ASN A 156 18.92 14.60 -2.38
CA ASN A 156 18.37 15.95 -2.21
C ASN A 156 16.87 15.85 -1.89
N CYS A 157 16.37 16.69 -0.99
CA CYS A 157 14.95 16.74 -0.58
C CYS A 157 13.96 16.73 -1.76
N PHE A 158 14.24 17.43 -2.86
CA PHE A 158 13.37 17.44 -4.05
C PHE A 158 13.30 16.09 -4.78
N GLY A 159 14.38 15.30 -4.76
CA GLY A 159 14.38 13.94 -5.30
C GLY A 159 13.53 12.97 -4.47
N ALA A 160 13.47 13.15 -3.15
CA ALA A 160 12.54 12.41 -2.29
C ALA A 160 11.09 12.87 -2.50
N LEU A 161 10.88 14.18 -2.64
CA LEU A 161 9.57 14.77 -2.88
C LEU A 161 8.94 14.29 -4.17
N GLU A 162 9.70 14.05 -5.24
CA GLU A 162 9.17 13.50 -6.49
C GLU A 162 8.39 12.19 -6.27
N GLN A 163 8.97 11.25 -5.50
CA GLN A 163 8.33 9.96 -5.19
C GLN A 163 7.15 10.14 -4.23
N THR A 164 7.28 11.03 -3.26
CA THR A 164 6.21 11.40 -2.32
C THR A 164 5.02 12.07 -3.02
N MET A 165 5.26 12.89 -4.04
CA MET A 165 4.22 13.49 -4.88
C MET A 165 3.53 12.44 -5.77
N LYS A 166 4.26 11.45 -6.31
CA LYS A 166 3.68 10.32 -7.06
C LYS A 166 2.74 9.44 -6.22
N VAL A 167 2.97 9.35 -4.90
CA VAL A 167 2.04 8.69 -3.96
C VAL A 167 0.78 9.53 -3.71
N LEU A 168 0.88 10.85 -3.83
CA LEU A 168 -0.20 11.78 -3.55
C LEU A 168 -1.06 12.13 -4.76
N PHE A 169 -0.51 12.19 -5.98
CA PHE A 169 -1.20 12.70 -7.16
C PHE A 169 -1.00 11.77 -8.37
N THR A 170 -2.05 11.60 -9.17
CA THR A 170 -1.93 10.97 -10.50
C THR A 170 -1.59 12.01 -11.56
N ASN A 171 -1.02 11.59 -12.69
CA ASN A 171 -0.69 12.50 -13.80
C ASN A 171 -1.93 13.26 -14.32
N GLU A 172 -3.08 12.58 -14.40
CA GLU A 172 -4.35 13.19 -14.83
C GLU A 172 -4.89 14.20 -13.81
N GLU A 173 -4.74 13.92 -12.51
CA GLU A 173 -5.08 14.88 -11.45
C GLU A 173 -4.20 16.14 -11.52
N CYS A 174 -2.91 15.99 -11.81
CA CYS A 174 -1.99 17.10 -12.02
C CYS A 174 -2.40 17.94 -13.24
N LYS A 175 -2.65 17.31 -14.40
CA LYS A 175 -3.14 17.99 -15.61
C LYS A 175 -4.42 18.79 -15.37
N SER A 176 -5.33 18.27 -14.53
CA SER A 176 -6.61 18.92 -14.24
C SER A 176 -6.50 20.26 -13.47
N ILE A 177 -5.35 20.53 -12.83
CA ILE A 177 -5.10 21.76 -12.06
C ILE A 177 -3.76 22.36 -12.54
N PRO A 178 -3.76 23.31 -13.49
CA PRO A 178 -2.53 23.86 -14.10
C PRO A 178 -1.49 24.36 -13.09
N LYS A 179 -1.92 25.00 -12.00
CA LYS A 179 -1.01 25.41 -10.91
C LYS A 179 -0.33 24.22 -10.22
N LEU A 180 -1.04 23.11 -10.01
CA LEU A 180 -0.47 21.91 -9.38
C LEU A 180 0.53 21.22 -10.32
N LEU A 181 0.22 21.17 -11.62
CA LEU A 181 1.14 20.67 -12.64
C LEU A 181 2.47 21.45 -12.62
N ILE A 182 2.41 22.78 -12.52
CA ILE A 182 3.61 23.63 -12.40
C ILE A 182 4.42 23.26 -11.16
N VAL A 183 3.80 23.06 -9.98
CA VAL A 183 4.51 22.64 -8.76
C VAL A 183 5.22 21.29 -8.95
N VAL A 184 4.54 20.31 -9.53
CA VAL A 184 5.11 18.98 -9.82
C VAL A 184 6.29 19.09 -10.79
N GLN A 185 6.15 19.86 -11.86
CA GLN A 185 7.21 20.07 -12.85
C GLN A 185 8.40 20.85 -12.28
N LYS A 186 8.18 21.88 -11.46
CA LYS A 186 9.25 22.61 -10.75
C LYS A 186 10.02 21.69 -9.78
N CYS A 187 9.33 20.77 -9.10
CA CYS A 187 9.94 19.75 -8.25
C CYS A 187 10.79 18.77 -9.06
N GLN A 188 10.23 18.19 -10.14
CA GLN A 188 10.92 17.24 -11.02
C GLN A 188 12.16 17.84 -11.68
N LYS A 189 12.06 19.08 -12.16
CA LYS A 189 13.21 19.83 -12.73
C LYS A 189 14.18 20.36 -11.67
N ARG A 190 13.87 20.18 -10.37
CA ARG A 190 14.67 20.63 -9.22
C ARG A 190 15.04 22.12 -9.23
N ILE A 191 14.14 22.97 -9.73
CA ILE A 191 14.38 24.43 -9.88
C ILE A 191 13.91 25.26 -8.67
N TYR A 192 13.25 24.66 -7.69
CA TYR A 192 12.91 25.29 -6.42
C TYR A 192 14.16 25.66 -5.63
N GLN A 193 14.24 26.91 -5.17
CA GLN A 193 15.37 27.39 -4.34
C GLN A 193 15.21 27.01 -2.87
N SER A 194 13.97 26.77 -2.42
CA SER A 194 13.68 26.35 -1.05
C SER A 194 12.34 25.60 -0.94
N LEU A 195 12.17 24.84 0.15
CA LEU A 195 10.88 24.25 0.49
C LEU A 195 9.80 25.32 0.80
N GLY A 196 10.21 26.50 1.29
CA GLY A 196 9.29 27.62 1.54
C GLY A 196 8.65 28.17 0.26
N GLU A 197 9.40 28.20 -0.84
CA GLU A 197 8.88 28.55 -2.17
C GLU A 197 7.83 27.53 -2.64
N MET A 198 8.09 26.23 -2.47
CA MET A 198 7.12 25.18 -2.80
C MET A 198 5.87 25.23 -1.91
N ILE A 199 6.01 25.49 -0.61
CA ILE A 199 4.88 25.67 0.31
C ILE A 199 3.99 26.83 -0.17
N LYS A 200 4.59 27.94 -0.61
CA LYS A 200 3.84 29.08 -1.15
C LYS A 200 3.09 28.72 -2.43
N ASP A 201 3.74 28.08 -3.40
CA ASP A 201 3.06 27.68 -4.64
C ASP A 201 1.91 26.68 -4.35
N LEU A 202 2.08 25.75 -3.39
CA LEU A 202 1.02 24.85 -2.94
C LEU A 202 -0.13 25.60 -2.24
N GLN A 203 0.15 26.68 -1.52
CA GLN A 203 -0.89 27.55 -0.97
C GLN A 203 -1.63 28.31 -2.08
N ASP A 204 -0.94 28.77 -3.12
CA ASP A 204 -1.54 29.40 -4.30
C ASP A 204 -2.37 28.43 -5.16
N VAL A 205 -2.07 27.12 -5.12
CA VAL A 205 -2.92 26.03 -5.66
C VAL A 205 -4.20 25.87 -4.83
N LEU A 206 -4.10 25.96 -3.51
CA LEU A 206 -5.24 25.78 -2.59
C LEU A 206 -6.18 26.99 -2.54
N GLY A 207 -5.69 28.18 -2.88
CA GLY A 207 -6.44 29.43 -2.90
C GLY A 207 -6.54 30.13 -1.54
N ALA A 208 -7.13 31.33 -1.53
CA ALA A 208 -7.21 32.18 -0.35
C ALA A 208 -8.27 31.71 0.66
N GLU A 209 -7.85 30.93 1.66
CA GLU A 209 -8.41 30.64 3.02
C GLU A 209 -9.92 30.37 3.24
N GLN A 210 -10.83 30.56 2.28
CA GLN A 210 -12.26 30.38 2.52
C GLN A 210 -12.64 28.90 2.61
N LYS A 211 -12.89 28.45 3.85
CA LYS A 211 -13.32 27.10 4.25
C LYS A 211 -12.28 25.98 4.02
N GLN A 212 -11.00 26.27 4.23
CA GLN A 212 -10.01 25.21 4.46
C GLN A 212 -10.33 24.48 5.78
N LYS A 213 -11.03 23.35 5.68
CA LYS A 213 -11.19 22.43 6.80
C LYS A 213 -9.87 21.70 7.04
N SER A 214 -9.48 21.54 8.30
CA SER A 214 -8.30 20.73 8.63
C SER A 214 -8.49 19.28 8.16
N MET A 215 -7.39 18.55 7.94
CA MET A 215 -7.44 17.12 7.61
C MET A 215 -8.26 16.34 8.64
N GLU A 216 -8.15 16.71 9.92
CA GLU A 216 -8.92 16.11 11.01
C GLU A 216 -10.43 16.32 10.81
N GLN A 217 -10.85 17.56 10.55
CA GLN A 217 -12.25 17.92 10.35
C GLN A 217 -12.86 17.16 9.17
N TYR A 218 -12.15 17.09 8.03
CA TYR A 218 -12.60 16.32 6.88
C TYR A 218 -12.77 14.83 7.18
N VAL A 219 -11.75 14.18 7.77
CA VAL A 219 -11.80 12.74 8.04
C VAL A 219 -12.86 12.43 9.10
N VAL A 220 -13.01 13.27 10.13
CA VAL A 220 -14.09 13.14 11.13
C VAL A 220 -15.48 13.30 10.51
N GLU A 221 -15.69 14.30 9.64
CA GLU A 221 -16.96 14.49 8.94
C GLU A 221 -17.29 13.33 7.98
N LYS A 222 -16.30 12.89 7.19
CA LYS A 222 -16.44 11.73 6.30
C LYS A 222 -16.79 10.45 7.07
N ARG A 223 -16.16 10.22 8.23
CA ARG A 223 -16.49 9.11 9.14
C ARG A 223 -17.90 9.25 9.73
N LYS A 224 -18.32 10.46 10.14
CA LYS A 224 -19.70 10.73 10.60
C LYS A 224 -20.74 10.47 9.50
N TYR A 225 -20.48 10.93 8.28
CA TYR A 225 -21.33 10.68 7.10
C TYR A 225 -21.43 9.18 6.78
N ASN A 226 -20.29 8.47 6.73
CA ASN A 226 -20.28 7.02 6.49
C ASN A 226 -21.00 6.24 7.59
N ARG A 227 -20.88 6.63 8.87
CA ARG A 227 -21.68 6.03 9.96
C ARG A 227 -23.18 6.24 9.76
N LYS A 228 -23.63 7.45 9.38
CA LYS A 228 -25.04 7.71 9.05
C LYS A 228 -25.52 6.85 7.88
N LYS A 229 -24.72 6.71 6.82
CA LYS A 229 -25.04 5.84 5.67
C LYS A 229 -25.18 4.37 6.09
N TRP A 230 -24.29 3.86 6.94
CA TRP A 230 -24.38 2.51 7.49
C TRP A 230 -25.60 2.30 8.40
N LEU A 231 -25.98 3.28 9.22
CA LEU A 231 -27.22 3.22 10.00
C LEU A 231 -28.46 3.09 9.10
N ILE A 232 -28.52 3.82 7.98
CA ILE A 232 -29.62 3.69 7.00
C ILE A 232 -29.64 2.28 6.39
N VAL A 233 -28.50 1.71 6.04
CA VAL A 233 -28.40 0.32 5.53
C VAL A 233 -28.88 -0.69 6.56
N LEU A 234 -28.51 -0.54 7.84
CA LEU A 234 -28.97 -1.42 8.92
C LEU A 234 -30.49 -1.31 9.15
N ILE A 235 -31.06 -0.10 9.07
CA ILE A 235 -32.52 0.10 9.15
C ILE A 235 -33.23 -0.57 7.98
N LEU A 236 -32.70 -0.48 6.75
CA LEU A 236 -33.26 -1.16 5.57
C LEU A 236 -33.20 -2.69 5.72
N ILE A 237 -32.10 -3.25 6.23
CA ILE A 237 -31.98 -4.69 6.51
C ILE A 237 -33.01 -5.11 7.57
N ALA A 238 -33.14 -4.36 8.66
CA ALA A 238 -34.14 -4.64 9.70
C ALA A 238 -35.58 -4.57 9.15
N PHE A 239 -35.88 -3.65 8.24
CA PHE A 239 -37.18 -3.53 7.57
C PHE A 239 -37.47 -4.72 6.64
N ILE A 240 -36.48 -5.19 5.88
CA ILE A 240 -36.61 -6.40 5.05
C ILE A 240 -36.86 -7.64 5.93
N LEU A 241 -36.15 -7.78 7.04
CA LEU A 241 -36.38 -8.85 8.02
C LEU A 241 -37.78 -8.78 8.64
N LEU A 242 -38.26 -7.58 8.98
CA LEU A 242 -39.61 -7.36 9.49
C LEU A 242 -40.69 -7.76 8.47
N ILE A 243 -40.55 -7.39 7.20
CA ILE A 243 -41.45 -7.84 6.13
C ILE A 243 -41.42 -9.37 6.00
N GLY A 244 -40.23 -9.98 6.05
CA GLY A 244 -40.09 -11.45 6.04
C GLY A 244 -40.79 -12.13 7.22
N MET A 245 -40.75 -11.54 8.42
CA MET A 245 -41.49 -12.03 9.59
C MET A 245 -43.00 -11.90 9.42
N ILE A 246 -43.48 -10.78 8.88
CA ILE A 246 -44.92 -10.56 8.60
C ILE A 246 -45.41 -11.57 7.55
N TYR A 247 -44.64 -11.77 6.47
CA TYR A 247 -44.97 -12.73 5.42
C TYR A 247 -45.03 -14.17 5.94
N ARG A 248 -44.06 -14.58 6.78
CA ARG A 248 -44.09 -15.89 7.47
C ARG A 248 -45.30 -16.05 8.38
N LYS A 249 -45.74 -14.97 9.06
CA LYS A 249 -46.97 -15.01 9.86
C LYS A 249 -48.21 -15.16 8.98
N TYR A 250 -48.26 -14.47 7.84
CA TYR A 250 -49.42 -14.51 6.93
C TYR A 250 -49.60 -15.87 6.26
N GLN A 251 -48.51 -16.54 5.85
CA GLN A 251 -48.53 -17.90 5.31
C GLN A 251 -48.97 -18.98 6.33
N ASN A 252 -48.97 -18.67 7.63
CA ASN A 252 -49.44 -19.56 8.71
C ASN A 252 -50.88 -19.21 9.18
N ILE A 253 -51.67 -18.50 8.37
CA ILE A 253 -53.10 -18.27 8.62
C ILE A 253 -53.87 -19.20 7.68
N ASP A 254 -54.37 -20.31 8.20
CA ASP A 254 -55.14 -21.29 7.44
C ASP A 254 -56.43 -20.69 6.86
N ASP A 255 -56.82 -21.11 5.64
CA ASP A 255 -58.05 -20.71 4.90
C ASP A 255 -59.37 -21.22 5.53
N THR A 256 -59.48 -21.21 6.86
CA THR A 256 -60.57 -21.86 7.63
C THR A 256 -61.87 -21.02 7.68
N PHE A 257 -61.97 -19.90 6.96
CA PHE A 257 -63.03 -18.90 7.18
C PHE A 257 -64.01 -18.63 6.01
N LEU A 258 -64.06 -19.48 4.97
CA LEU A 258 -64.95 -19.25 3.80
C LEU A 258 -65.96 -20.37 3.49
N TYR A 259 -66.04 -21.45 4.29
CA TYR A 259 -66.90 -22.60 4.00
C TYR A 259 -67.83 -23.02 5.16
N THR A 260 -68.49 -22.06 5.81
CA THR A 260 -69.66 -22.33 6.67
C THR A 260 -70.76 -21.30 6.43
N HIS A 261 -71.94 -21.78 6.02
CA HIS A 261 -73.20 -21.07 5.68
C HIS A 261 -73.43 -20.67 4.22
N LEU A 262 -73.86 -21.66 3.42
CA LEU A 262 -74.96 -21.48 2.47
C LEU A 262 -76.05 -22.49 2.83
N GLU A 263 -77.11 -22.02 3.50
CA GLU A 263 -78.32 -22.82 3.72
C GLU A 263 -79.09 -22.99 2.40
N GLN A 264 -79.80 -24.11 2.26
CA GLN A 264 -80.52 -24.45 1.03
C GLN A 264 -81.62 -23.43 0.69
N ILE A 265 -81.55 -22.84 -0.50
CA ILE A 265 -82.73 -22.33 -1.20
C ILE A 265 -82.65 -22.70 -2.69
N GLY A 266 -83.62 -23.47 -3.17
CA GLY A 266 -84.00 -23.54 -4.58
C GLY A 266 -83.32 -24.61 -5.43
N ASN A 267 -84.11 -25.55 -5.95
CA ASN A 267 -83.72 -26.40 -7.05
C ASN A 267 -83.64 -25.57 -8.35
N VAL A 268 -82.52 -25.63 -9.07
CA VAL A 268 -82.49 -25.46 -10.52
C VAL A 268 -81.61 -26.55 -11.11
N GLU A 269 -82.17 -27.28 -12.07
CA GLU A 269 -81.51 -28.40 -12.75
C GLU A 269 -80.94 -27.94 -14.11
N ILE A 270 -80.17 -28.86 -14.70
CA ILE A 270 -79.89 -29.07 -16.13
C ILE A 270 -78.71 -28.33 -16.83
N ILE A 271 -78.00 -29.16 -17.60
CA ILE A 271 -77.14 -28.95 -18.78
C ILE A 271 -75.67 -28.58 -18.56
N THR A 272 -74.86 -29.64 -18.50
CA THR A 272 -73.50 -29.64 -19.06
C THR A 272 -73.52 -29.57 -20.58
N GLU A 273 -72.92 -28.55 -21.18
CA GLU A 273 -72.42 -28.62 -22.57
C GLU A 273 -70.94 -28.20 -22.64
N GLN A 274 -70.08 -29.11 -23.10
CA GLN A 274 -68.78 -28.75 -23.66
C GLN A 274 -68.99 -28.33 -25.12
N LYS A 275 -68.47 -27.16 -25.52
CA LYS A 275 -68.18 -26.94 -26.95
C LYS A 275 -67.04 -25.98 -27.24
N ASN A 276 -66.19 -26.44 -28.16
CA ASN A 276 -64.92 -25.87 -28.60
C ASN A 276 -65.04 -24.72 -29.63
N HIS A 277 -63.92 -24.01 -29.82
CA HIS A 277 -63.53 -23.15 -30.96
C HIS A 277 -64.34 -21.82 -31.09
N ILE A 278 -63.84 -20.73 -31.71
CA ILE A 278 -63.00 -20.47 -32.91
C ILE A 278 -62.15 -19.18 -32.62
N GLN A 279 -60.83 -19.04 -32.85
CA GLN A 279 -59.97 -19.03 -34.06
C GLN A 279 -59.88 -17.67 -34.83
N GLN A 280 -58.66 -17.30 -35.29
CA GLN A 280 -58.27 -16.27 -36.31
C GLN A 280 -58.04 -14.80 -35.81
N ILE A 281 -56.81 -14.22 -35.89
CA ILE A 281 -56.12 -13.49 -37.02
C ILE A 281 -56.67 -12.04 -37.17
N ASN A 282 -55.94 -10.91 -37.26
CA ASN A 282 -54.49 -10.58 -37.45
C ASN A 282 -54.11 -9.20 -36.81
N GLU A 283 -52.80 -8.87 -36.83
CA GLU A 283 -52.13 -7.53 -36.91
C GLU A 283 -52.74 -6.31 -36.13
N ASP A 284 -52.03 -5.61 -35.23
CA ASP A 284 -50.83 -4.80 -35.54
C ASP A 284 -49.98 -4.35 -34.31
N ILE A 285 -48.71 -4.04 -34.59
CA ILE A 285 -47.63 -3.31 -33.86
C ILE A 285 -48.05 -2.33 -32.72
N HIS A 286 -47.34 -2.11 -31.59
CA HIS A 286 -45.89 -1.83 -31.42
C HIS A 286 -45.36 -1.88 -29.94
N VAL A 287 -44.13 -2.41 -29.76
CA VAL A 287 -43.09 -2.18 -28.68
C VAL A 287 -43.49 -2.11 -27.18
N THR A 288 -42.86 -2.95 -26.32
CA THR A 288 -41.74 -2.60 -25.37
C THR A 288 -41.67 -3.54 -24.16
N GLN A 289 -40.42 -3.73 -23.67
CA GLN A 289 -39.98 -4.14 -22.33
C GLN A 289 -39.44 -5.58 -22.15
N LYS A 290 -38.27 -5.62 -21.52
CA LYS A 290 -37.49 -6.83 -21.19
C LYS A 290 -38.08 -7.53 -19.99
N GLN A 291 -38.07 -8.86 -20.02
CA GLN A 291 -38.42 -9.70 -18.89
C GLN A 291 -37.48 -9.51 -17.68
N GLN A 292 -38.04 -9.76 -16.51
CA GLN A 292 -37.38 -9.88 -15.22
C GLN A 292 -37.50 -11.33 -14.72
N VAL A 293 -36.42 -11.87 -14.10
CA VAL A 293 -36.47 -12.71 -12.86
C VAL A 293 -37.04 -14.16 -13.06
N PRO A 294 -36.88 -15.18 -12.17
CA PRO A 294 -36.12 -15.33 -10.89
C PRO A 294 -35.19 -16.59 -10.73
N GLN A 295 -34.51 -16.64 -9.56
CA GLN A 295 -34.18 -17.81 -8.68
C GLN A 295 -33.27 -18.96 -9.18
N GLN A 296 -32.27 -19.49 -8.45
CA GLN A 296 -31.87 -19.58 -7.02
C GLN A 296 -32.62 -20.57 -6.09
N ILE A 297 -31.84 -21.58 -5.68
CA ILE A 297 -32.01 -22.68 -4.70
C ILE A 297 -30.55 -23.03 -4.31
N GLU A 298 -30.05 -23.13 -3.07
CA GLU A 298 -30.64 -22.94 -1.72
C GLU A 298 -29.50 -22.63 -0.67
N PHE A 299 -29.75 -22.90 0.61
CA PHE A 299 -28.93 -22.77 1.84
C PHE A 299 -27.83 -23.88 1.99
N GLN A 300 -26.95 -23.95 3.01
CA GLN A 300 -27.06 -23.53 4.43
C GLN A 300 -25.70 -23.47 5.16
N GLN A 301 -25.65 -22.79 6.31
CA GLN A 301 -24.56 -22.86 7.31
C GLN A 301 -25.00 -23.68 8.53
N THR A 302 -24.05 -24.30 9.24
CA THR A 302 -24.15 -24.52 10.70
C THR A 302 -22.77 -24.44 11.37
N GLU A 303 -22.73 -23.83 12.55
CA GLU A 303 -21.61 -23.91 13.51
C GLU A 303 -21.98 -24.91 14.61
N GLN A 304 -21.01 -25.65 15.14
CA GLN A 304 -21.07 -26.23 16.49
C GLN A 304 -19.69 -26.19 17.15
N TYR A 305 -19.68 -25.91 18.45
CA TYR A 305 -18.53 -25.99 19.35
C TYR A 305 -18.63 -27.25 20.20
N GLU A 306 -17.51 -27.94 20.44
CA GLU A 306 -17.32 -28.88 21.55
C GLU A 306 -15.97 -28.62 22.25
N ASP A 307 -15.92 -28.96 23.53
CA ASP A 307 -14.82 -28.71 24.48
C ASP A 307 -13.99 -30.00 24.73
N VAL A 308 -12.97 -29.91 25.60
CA VAL A 308 -12.26 -30.98 26.36
C VAL A 308 -10.74 -31.15 26.07
N GLN A 309 -9.94 -30.49 26.94
CA GLN A 309 -8.73 -30.98 27.67
C GLN A 309 -7.44 -31.45 26.93
N GLN A 310 -6.37 -31.68 27.73
CA GLN A 310 -4.94 -31.76 27.40
C GLN A 310 -4.36 -33.15 27.80
N GLU A 311 -3.22 -33.70 27.34
CA GLU A 311 -2.21 -33.37 26.29
C GLU A 311 -1.50 -34.70 25.88
N PRO A 312 -0.20 -34.79 25.54
CA PRO A 312 0.50 -34.32 24.33
C PRO A 312 0.99 -35.48 23.43
N LEU A 313 1.14 -35.26 22.11
CA LEU A 313 2.24 -35.80 21.25
C LEU A 313 2.00 -35.53 19.74
N GLN A 314 3.09 -35.16 19.05
CA GLN A 314 3.30 -35.15 17.59
C GLN A 314 2.07 -34.97 16.67
N LYS A 315 1.65 -33.71 16.50
CA LYS A 315 0.69 -33.33 15.46
C LYS A 315 1.41 -33.11 14.13
N ALA A 316 1.15 -33.95 13.13
CA ALA A 316 1.51 -33.67 11.75
C ALA A 316 0.88 -32.32 11.35
N GLU A 317 1.69 -31.36 10.93
CA GLU A 317 1.15 -30.10 10.41
C GLU A 317 0.34 -30.40 9.14
N LYS A 318 -0.86 -29.83 9.03
CA LYS A 318 -1.60 -29.80 7.76
C LYS A 318 -1.16 -28.58 6.97
N SER A 319 -1.18 -28.68 5.63
CA SER A 319 -0.99 -27.53 4.75
C SER A 319 -2.01 -26.43 5.08
N LYS A 320 -1.54 -25.19 5.12
CA LYS A 320 -2.32 -23.98 5.40
C LYS A 320 -2.37 -23.14 4.13
N THR A 321 -3.39 -22.30 3.94
CA THR A 321 -3.41 -21.32 2.84
C THR A 321 -3.10 -19.93 3.36
N TYR A 322 -2.44 -19.11 2.53
CA TYR A 322 -2.08 -17.73 2.83
C TYR A 322 -2.42 -16.81 1.67
N THR A 323 -3.23 -15.80 1.92
CA THR A 323 -3.51 -14.75 0.93
C THR A 323 -2.49 -13.62 1.07
N VAL A 324 -1.66 -13.45 0.04
CA VAL A 324 -0.61 -12.43 -0.05
C VAL A 324 -1.20 -11.03 0.12
N LYS A 325 -0.62 -10.25 1.03
CA LYS A 325 -1.01 -8.88 1.37
C LYS A 325 -0.07 -7.88 0.69
N ALA A 326 -0.47 -6.61 0.68
CA ALA A 326 0.36 -5.54 0.14
C ALA A 326 1.63 -5.35 1.00
N GLY A 327 2.81 -5.56 0.40
CA GLY A 327 4.11 -5.47 1.06
C GLY A 327 4.78 -6.80 1.39
N ASP A 328 4.07 -7.93 1.23
CA ASP A 328 4.65 -9.25 1.48
C ASP A 328 5.66 -9.66 0.38
N ASN A 329 6.58 -10.55 0.74
CA ASN A 329 7.40 -11.33 -0.18
C ASN A 329 7.58 -12.76 0.35
N LEU A 330 7.99 -13.70 -0.51
CA LEU A 330 8.11 -15.13 -0.15
C LEU A 330 9.07 -15.36 1.03
N ILE A 331 10.13 -14.57 1.17
CA ILE A 331 11.09 -14.67 2.28
C ILE A 331 10.42 -14.29 3.61
N MET A 332 9.66 -13.20 3.65
CA MET A 332 8.90 -12.79 4.85
C MET A 332 7.81 -13.80 5.21
N ILE A 333 7.10 -14.35 4.22
CA ILE A 333 6.09 -15.39 4.44
C ILE A 333 6.76 -16.66 5.00
N CYS A 334 7.89 -17.10 4.44
CA CYS A 334 8.63 -18.23 5.00
C CYS A 334 9.17 -17.97 6.40
N PHE A 335 9.62 -16.75 6.70
CA PHE A 335 10.06 -16.38 8.04
C PHE A 335 8.89 -16.43 9.05
N GLN A 336 7.72 -15.91 8.66
CA GLN A 336 6.51 -15.87 9.50
C GLN A 336 5.93 -17.27 9.79
N TYR A 337 5.98 -18.20 8.83
CA TYR A 337 5.33 -19.50 8.94
C TYR A 337 6.28 -20.68 9.22
N TYR A 338 7.57 -20.56 8.91
CA TYR A 338 8.58 -21.60 9.12
C TYR A 338 9.75 -21.17 9.99
N GLY A 339 9.82 -19.90 10.41
CA GLY A 339 10.89 -19.34 11.24
C GLY A 339 12.21 -19.10 10.52
N ASP A 340 12.24 -19.21 9.18
CA ASP A 340 13.45 -19.05 8.38
C ASP A 340 13.11 -18.61 6.94
N GLY A 341 13.84 -17.64 6.40
CA GLY A 341 13.68 -17.17 5.02
C GLY A 341 14.22 -18.12 3.96
N GLY A 342 15.12 -19.05 4.34
CA GLY A 342 15.77 -20.01 3.44
C GLY A 342 14.85 -21.06 2.82
N TYR A 343 13.56 -21.07 3.18
CA TYR A 343 12.53 -21.90 2.53
C TYR A 343 11.89 -21.22 1.30
N ALA A 344 12.17 -19.94 1.03
CA ALA A 344 11.47 -19.15 0.01
C ALA A 344 11.52 -19.75 -1.39
N GLN A 345 12.65 -20.34 -1.80
CA GLN A 345 12.75 -21.06 -3.08
C GLN A 345 11.84 -22.29 -3.10
N SER A 346 11.97 -23.19 -2.11
CA SER A 346 11.12 -24.39 -2.03
C SER A 346 9.62 -24.08 -1.92
N LEU A 347 9.25 -22.96 -1.29
CA LEU A 347 7.85 -22.50 -1.24
C LEU A 347 7.39 -21.92 -2.58
N ALA A 348 8.27 -21.22 -3.31
CA ALA A 348 8.00 -20.77 -4.67
C ALA A 348 7.77 -21.95 -5.61
N ASP A 349 8.64 -22.95 -5.56
CA ASP A 349 8.57 -24.16 -6.38
C ASP A 349 7.25 -24.93 -6.10
N TYR A 350 6.90 -25.12 -4.82
CA TYR A 350 5.63 -25.74 -4.40
C TYR A 350 4.40 -24.99 -4.94
N ASN A 351 4.48 -23.67 -5.09
CA ASN A 351 3.40 -22.81 -5.58
C ASN A 351 3.50 -22.48 -7.08
N ASN A 352 4.40 -23.13 -7.83
CA ASN A 352 4.66 -22.89 -9.26
C ASN A 352 5.07 -21.44 -9.59
N ILE A 353 5.73 -20.75 -8.65
CA ILE A 353 6.16 -19.35 -8.78
C ILE A 353 7.55 -19.30 -9.41
N LYS A 354 7.60 -18.90 -10.70
CA LYS A 354 8.83 -18.88 -11.51
C LYS A 354 9.93 -17.94 -11.00
N ASN A 355 9.59 -16.91 -10.20
CA ASN A 355 10.55 -15.96 -9.64
C ASN A 355 10.19 -15.67 -8.18
N VAL A 356 11.06 -16.12 -7.26
CA VAL A 356 10.89 -15.99 -5.80
C VAL A 356 10.69 -14.54 -5.34
N ASN A 357 11.17 -13.57 -6.12
CA ASN A 357 11.04 -12.14 -5.80
C ASN A 357 9.72 -11.52 -6.27
N ILE A 358 8.86 -12.27 -6.98
CA ILE A 358 7.62 -11.76 -7.58
C ILE A 358 6.43 -12.58 -7.07
N ILE A 359 5.68 -11.99 -6.15
CA ILE A 359 4.33 -12.42 -5.76
C ILE A 359 3.36 -11.24 -5.82
N TYR A 360 2.09 -11.53 -6.09
CA TYR A 360 1.07 -10.52 -6.29
C TYR A 360 0.10 -10.44 -5.11
N THR A 361 -0.35 -9.25 -4.75
CA THR A 361 -1.37 -9.09 -3.72
C THR A 361 -2.65 -9.86 -4.09
N LYS A 362 -3.28 -10.50 -3.10
CA LYS A 362 -4.40 -11.45 -3.22
C LYS A 362 -4.08 -12.80 -3.88
N GLN A 363 -2.83 -13.05 -4.31
CA GLN A 363 -2.40 -14.39 -4.66
C GLN A 363 -2.56 -15.31 -3.44
N ILE A 364 -3.07 -16.53 -3.66
CA ILE A 364 -3.19 -17.54 -2.60
C ILE A 364 -1.98 -18.47 -2.72
N LEU A 365 -1.20 -18.57 -1.64
CA LEU A 365 -0.14 -19.54 -1.49
C LEU A 365 -0.64 -20.72 -0.66
N ILE A 366 -0.28 -21.92 -1.09
CA ILE A 366 -0.33 -23.12 -0.27
C ILE A 366 0.97 -23.17 0.52
N LEU A 367 0.86 -23.17 1.84
CA LEU A 367 1.95 -23.33 2.79
C LEU A 367 1.98 -24.81 3.23
N PRO A 368 2.84 -25.65 2.64
CA PRO A 368 2.98 -27.05 3.06
C PRO A 368 3.57 -27.17 4.47
N PRO A 369 3.51 -28.36 5.08
CA PRO A 369 4.25 -28.69 6.29
C PRO A 369 5.75 -28.42 6.13
N LYS A 370 6.42 -27.94 7.18
CA LYS A 370 7.85 -27.59 7.14
C LYS A 370 8.76 -28.76 6.70
N SER A 371 8.34 -30.00 6.92
CA SER A 371 9.03 -31.23 6.49
C SER A 371 9.06 -31.45 4.98
N GLU A 372 8.17 -30.79 4.22
CA GLU A 372 8.12 -30.89 2.74
C GLU A 372 8.98 -29.80 2.05
N LEU A 373 9.58 -28.88 2.82
CA LEU A 373 10.35 -27.76 2.28
C LEU A 373 11.86 -27.94 2.49
N GLN A 374 12.62 -27.77 1.40
CA GLN A 374 14.07 -27.83 1.42
C GLN A 374 14.67 -26.46 1.74
N LYS A 375 15.41 -26.37 2.86
CA LYS A 375 16.13 -25.14 3.23
C LYS A 375 17.35 -24.96 2.33
N ILE A 376 17.39 -23.87 1.57
CA ILE A 376 18.58 -23.43 0.83
C ILE A 376 19.26 -22.31 1.64
N PRO A 377 20.56 -22.44 1.98
CA PRO A 377 21.31 -21.33 2.57
C PRO A 377 21.35 -20.14 1.61
N LEU A 378 21.08 -18.92 2.10
CA LEU A 378 21.03 -17.69 1.29
C LEU A 378 22.42 -17.18 0.84
N LYS A 379 23.23 -18.06 0.24
CA LYS A 379 24.50 -17.73 -0.39
C LYS A 379 24.68 -18.54 -1.68
N GLN A 380 24.68 -17.82 -2.80
CA GLN A 380 24.83 -18.28 -4.20
C GLN A 380 23.61 -18.96 -4.85
N THR A 381 23.00 -18.25 -5.81
CA THR A 381 22.46 -18.85 -7.03
C THR A 381 22.95 -18.04 -8.23
N VAL A 382 23.95 -18.58 -8.92
CA VAL A 382 24.40 -18.09 -10.23
C VAL A 382 23.58 -18.81 -11.31
N SER A 383 23.04 -18.07 -12.28
CA SER A 383 22.56 -18.64 -13.55
C SER A 383 23.41 -18.17 -14.74
N LYS A 384 24.29 -19.05 -15.20
CA LYS A 384 24.70 -19.14 -16.62
C LYS A 384 23.63 -20.02 -17.31
N GLN A 385 23.40 -20.01 -18.63
CA GLN A 385 24.12 -19.45 -19.79
C GLN A 385 23.04 -19.17 -20.88
N SER A 386 23.26 -18.28 -21.86
CA SER A 386 23.96 -18.67 -23.09
C SER A 386 24.56 -17.47 -23.84
N LYS A 387 25.59 -17.75 -24.64
CA LYS A 387 26.39 -16.80 -25.44
C LYS A 387 26.28 -17.22 -26.91
N PRO A 388 26.52 -16.32 -27.88
CA PRO A 388 27.50 -16.66 -28.91
C PRO A 388 28.72 -15.73 -28.90
N THR A 389 29.88 -16.30 -29.23
CA THR A 389 31.19 -15.63 -29.24
C THR A 389 31.46 -15.02 -30.61
N SER A 390 31.96 -13.77 -30.65
CA SER A 390 33.12 -13.45 -31.49
C SER A 390 33.90 -12.23 -30.95
N GLU A 391 35.20 -12.42 -30.90
CA GLU A 391 36.32 -11.49 -30.69
C GLU A 391 37.46 -12.08 -31.57
N PRO A 392 38.59 -11.40 -31.86
CA PRO A 392 39.11 -10.17 -31.24
C PRO A 392 39.69 -9.11 -32.22
N LYS A 393 40.03 -7.92 -31.71
CA LYS A 393 41.44 -7.40 -31.60
C LYS A 393 41.54 -5.89 -31.32
N SER A 394 42.13 -5.57 -30.17
CA SER A 394 43.22 -4.59 -29.92
C SER A 394 43.36 -3.36 -30.85
N THR A 395 43.58 -2.16 -30.26
CA THR A 395 44.95 -1.55 -30.12
C THR A 395 44.94 -0.08 -29.61
N THR A 396 45.77 0.19 -28.60
CA THR A 396 46.46 1.47 -28.25
C THR A 396 45.72 2.66 -27.60
N GLN A 397 46.46 3.24 -26.64
CA GLN A 397 46.21 4.46 -25.87
C GLN A 397 46.54 5.72 -26.67
N GLN A 398 45.89 6.85 -26.37
CA GLN A 398 46.53 8.17 -26.47
C GLN A 398 45.96 9.14 -25.42
N GLU A 399 46.75 10.14 -25.07
CA GLU A 399 46.70 10.90 -23.80
C GLU A 399 46.59 12.41 -24.08
N MET A 400 46.09 13.19 -23.11
CA MET A 400 46.03 14.68 -23.09
C MET A 400 45.12 15.33 -24.16
N GLN A 401 44.27 16.33 -23.89
CA GLN A 401 44.46 17.53 -23.06
C GLN A 401 43.11 18.26 -22.84
N ILE A 402 43.04 19.15 -21.84
CA ILE A 402 41.90 20.08 -21.61
C ILE A 402 42.27 21.46 -22.19
N PRO A 403 41.31 22.19 -22.79
CA PRO A 403 41.10 23.57 -22.32
C PRO A 403 39.63 23.92 -22.08
N GLN A 404 39.42 24.94 -21.25
CA GLN A 404 38.11 25.55 -20.93
C GLN A 404 37.63 26.50 -22.05
N GLN A 405 36.45 27.10 -21.82
CA GLN A 405 35.60 27.95 -22.69
C GLN A 405 34.50 27.14 -23.40
N TYR A 406 33.24 27.60 -23.47
CA TYR A 406 32.76 28.98 -23.45
C TYR A 406 31.54 29.20 -22.55
N GLU A 407 31.43 30.43 -22.04
CA GLU A 407 30.21 31.01 -21.46
C GLU A 407 29.67 32.07 -22.45
N GLN A 408 28.37 32.41 -22.39
CA GLN A 408 27.63 33.38 -23.24
C GLN A 408 27.24 32.94 -24.68
N ASN A 409 25.92 32.73 -24.85
CA ASN A 409 25.03 33.29 -25.89
C ASN A 409 23.65 32.60 -25.70
N THR A 410 22.77 33.09 -24.82
CA THR A 410 21.74 34.12 -25.07
C THR A 410 20.81 33.82 -26.27
N GLU A 411 19.55 33.51 -25.93
CA GLU A 411 18.31 33.83 -26.68
C GLU A 411 18.33 33.78 -28.23
N GLN A 412 18.25 32.59 -28.84
CA GLN A 412 17.62 32.51 -30.18
C GLN A 412 17.02 31.16 -30.63
N ASP A 413 16.81 30.18 -29.75
CA ASP A 413 16.35 28.84 -30.17
C ASP A 413 15.24 28.24 -29.28
N MET A 414 14.20 29.04 -29.01
CA MET A 414 13.03 28.65 -28.18
C MET A 414 11.71 28.61 -28.97
N SER A 415 11.78 28.69 -30.31
CA SER A 415 10.61 28.67 -31.21
C SER A 415 10.45 27.39 -32.02
N GLU A 416 11.47 26.52 -32.10
CA GLU A 416 11.39 25.29 -32.92
C GLU A 416 11.00 24.04 -32.09
N TYR A 417 11.15 24.07 -30.76
CA TYR A 417 10.86 22.92 -29.88
C TYR A 417 9.40 22.79 -29.39
N ILE A 418 8.48 23.64 -29.87
CA ILE A 418 7.06 23.59 -29.50
C ILE A 418 6.22 22.68 -30.43
N LEU A 419 6.77 22.22 -31.56
CA LEU A 419 6.06 21.46 -32.60
C LEU A 419 6.22 19.92 -32.53
N LEU A 420 6.73 19.36 -31.44
CA LEU A 420 7.02 17.91 -31.31
C LEU A 420 6.27 17.19 -30.16
N LEU A 421 5.13 17.73 -29.70
CA LEU A 421 4.31 17.10 -28.65
C LEU A 421 2.78 17.09 -28.95
N GLU A 422 2.36 17.35 -30.18
CA GLU A 422 0.94 17.27 -30.60
C GLU A 422 0.59 16.09 -31.52
N GLU A 423 1.55 15.22 -31.88
CA GLU A 423 1.28 13.99 -32.63
C GLU A 423 1.78 12.73 -31.89
N GLU A 424 0.92 12.16 -31.06
CA GLU A 424 0.76 10.69 -30.94
C GLU A 424 -0.66 10.40 -30.42
N ASP A 425 -1.62 10.64 -31.31
CA ASP A 425 -3.05 10.51 -31.07
C ASP A 425 -3.52 9.05 -31.27
N TYR A 426 -4.53 8.66 -30.48
CA TYR A 426 -5.54 7.62 -30.72
C TYR A 426 -5.32 6.53 -31.80
N SER A 427 -5.27 5.26 -31.35
CA SER A 427 -5.96 4.12 -31.96
C SER A 427 -6.24 3.01 -30.94
#